data_AF-A0A3D3E797-F1
#
_entry.id   AF-A0A3D3E797-F1
#
_cell.length_a   1.000
_cell.length_b   1.000
_cell.length_c   1.000
_cell.angle_alpha   90.00
_cell.angle_beta   90.00
_cell.angle_gamma   90.00
#
_symmetry.space_group_name_H-M   'P 1'
#
loop_
_entity.id
_entity.type
_entity.pdbx_description
1 polymer ?
#
loop_
_entity_poly.entity_id
_entity_poly.type
_entity_poly.pdbx_seq_one_letter_code
_entity_poly.pdbx_strand_id
1 'polypeptide(L)'
;IKIELMSPEREALEAFSKEKGLFSFYEDGHKECCGVRKIAPLKRKLTTLDAWITGQRKDQSPGTRTEIDLCEKDNFPGAGEILYKYNPLANWTSAQVWEYIKIFDVPFNELHNQGYISIGCEPCTRPVLPNQHEREGRWWWEGGDHKECGLHAGNIIGKG
;
A
#
# COMPACT_ATOMS: atom_id res chain seq x y z
N ILE A 1 10.14 -9.78 -17.54
CA ILE A 1 9.54 -8.45 -17.29
C ILE A 1 10.66 -7.53 -16.78
N LYS A 2 10.84 -6.34 -17.36
CA LYS A 2 11.81 -5.35 -16.84
C LYS A 2 11.08 -4.47 -15.82
N ILE A 3 11.41 -4.62 -14.56
CA ILE A 3 10.78 -3.87 -13.46
C ILE A 3 11.58 -2.59 -13.21
N GLU A 4 10.90 -1.46 -13.15
CA GLU A 4 11.50 -0.18 -12.76
C GLU A 4 11.43 -0.04 -11.23
N LEU A 5 12.60 0.08 -10.60
CA LEU A 5 12.72 0.22 -9.16
C LEU A 5 12.89 1.69 -8.77
N MET A 6 11.98 2.19 -7.93
CA MET A 6 11.99 3.55 -7.45
C MET A 6 12.55 3.62 -6.02
N SER A 7 13.69 4.28 -5.84
CA SER A 7 14.29 4.53 -4.53
C SER A 7 13.90 5.90 -3.95
N PRO A 8 13.88 6.05 -2.62
CA PRO A 8 13.71 7.36 -1.97
C PRO A 8 14.80 8.35 -2.40
N GLU A 9 14.51 9.64 -2.36
CA GLU A 9 15.55 10.67 -2.52
C GLU A 9 16.54 10.60 -1.36
N ARG A 10 17.84 10.56 -1.68
CA ARG A 10 18.91 10.41 -0.68
C ARG A 10 18.87 11.52 0.36
N GLU A 11 18.83 12.78 -0.08
CA GLU A 11 18.90 13.93 0.82
C GLU A 11 17.74 13.96 1.82
N ALA A 12 16.51 13.72 1.35
CA ALA A 12 15.33 13.66 2.21
C ALA A 12 15.39 12.48 3.18
N LEU A 13 15.85 11.32 2.71
CA LEU A 13 15.99 10.12 3.54
C LEU A 13 17.07 10.28 4.62
N GLU A 14 18.22 10.85 4.27
CA GLU A 14 19.34 11.09 5.19
C GLU A 14 18.95 12.12 6.26
N ALA A 15 18.33 13.24 5.86
CA ALA A 15 17.84 14.25 6.79
C ALA A 15 16.84 13.64 7.79
N PHE A 16 15.82 12.93 7.29
CA PHE A 16 14.84 12.24 8.12
C PHE A 16 15.48 11.23 9.08
N SER A 17 16.35 10.36 8.57
CA SER A 17 16.96 9.30 9.39
C SER A 17 17.95 9.84 10.43
N LYS A 18 18.64 10.95 10.13
CA LYS A 18 19.57 11.60 11.06
C LYS A 18 18.83 12.26 12.23
N GLU A 19 17.66 12.83 11.98
CA GLU A 19 16.85 13.49 13.00
C GLU A 19 16.05 12.49 13.84
N LYS A 20 15.41 11.51 13.18
CA LYS A 20 14.39 10.64 13.78
C LYS A 20 14.85 9.21 14.03
N GLY A 21 16.04 8.84 13.55
CA GLY A 21 16.52 7.46 13.57
C GLY A 21 15.84 6.58 12.52
N LEU A 22 16.00 5.26 12.66
CA LEU A 22 15.52 4.28 11.66
C LEU A 22 14.12 3.72 11.96
N PHE A 23 13.58 3.98 13.15
CA PHE A 23 12.37 3.33 13.66
C PHE A 23 11.33 4.29 14.27
N SER A 24 11.41 5.59 13.96
CA SER A 24 10.48 6.60 14.50
C SER A 24 9.00 6.27 14.28
N PHE A 25 8.68 5.50 13.24
CA PHE A 25 7.31 5.08 12.95
C PHE A 25 6.63 4.27 14.06
N TYR A 26 7.36 3.68 15.01
CA TYR A 26 6.76 3.04 16.18
C TYR A 26 6.18 4.04 17.19
N GLU A 27 6.73 5.26 17.23
CA GLU A 27 6.34 6.32 18.17
C GLU A 27 5.48 7.39 17.47
N ASP A 28 5.95 7.88 16.33
CA ASP A 28 5.34 8.97 15.54
C ASP A 28 4.22 8.47 14.59
N GLY A 29 4.10 7.15 14.43
CA GLY A 29 3.28 6.53 13.40
C GLY A 29 3.94 6.50 12.02
N HIS A 30 3.42 5.65 11.14
CA HIS A 30 4.10 5.30 9.89
C HIS A 30 4.10 6.39 8.81
N LYS A 31 3.26 7.41 8.93
CA LYS A 31 2.93 8.34 7.85
C LYS A 31 4.15 9.11 7.34
N GLU A 32 4.97 9.65 8.22
CA GLU A 32 6.15 10.43 7.84
C GLU A 32 7.19 9.56 7.11
N CYS A 33 7.57 8.43 7.71
CA CYS A 33 8.48 7.45 7.11
C CYS A 33 7.96 6.96 5.75
N CYS A 34 6.66 6.65 5.64
CA CYS A 34 6.04 6.29 4.37
C CYS A 34 6.05 7.45 3.37
N GLY A 35 5.84 8.68 3.84
CA GLY A 35 5.92 9.90 3.04
C GLY A 35 7.24 9.98 2.29
N VAL A 36 8.35 9.87 3.03
CA VAL A 36 9.71 9.93 2.48
C VAL A 36 10.04 8.69 1.64
N ARG A 37 9.82 7.49 2.19
CA ARG A 37 10.33 6.24 1.58
C ARG A 37 9.47 5.67 0.46
N LYS A 38 8.20 6.06 0.37
CA LYS A 38 7.22 5.41 -0.52
C LYS A 38 6.39 6.41 -1.30
N ILE A 39 5.78 7.39 -0.64
CA ILE A 39 4.86 8.33 -1.31
C ILE A 39 5.62 9.28 -2.21
N ALA A 40 6.70 9.89 -1.73
CA ALA A 40 7.54 10.79 -2.52
C ALA A 40 8.08 10.13 -3.80
N PRO A 41 8.77 8.96 -3.75
CA PRO A 41 9.27 8.33 -4.98
C PRO A 41 8.14 7.86 -5.90
N LEU A 42 7.00 7.42 -5.37
CA LEU A 42 5.85 7.10 -6.21
C LEU A 42 5.32 8.34 -6.93
N LYS A 43 5.10 9.44 -6.21
CA LYS A 43 4.61 10.71 -6.79
C LYS A 43 5.50 11.15 -7.96
N ARG A 44 6.84 11.12 -7.80
CA ARG A 44 7.78 11.44 -8.89
C ARG A 44 7.56 10.59 -10.14
N LYS A 45 7.20 9.31 -9.97
CA LYS A 45 6.95 8.43 -11.10
C LYS A 45 5.58 8.71 -11.73
N LEU A 46 4.55 8.82 -10.90
CA LEU A 46 3.18 9.00 -11.35
C LEU A 46 2.97 10.30 -12.15
N THR A 47 3.72 11.36 -11.84
CA THR A 47 3.70 12.62 -12.62
C THR A 47 4.20 12.46 -14.06
N THR A 48 4.78 11.30 -14.41
CA THR A 48 5.25 10.98 -15.77
C THR A 48 4.29 10.06 -16.52
N LEU A 49 3.14 9.71 -15.94
CA LEU A 49 2.19 8.73 -16.47
C LEU A 49 0.79 9.32 -16.60
N ASP A 50 -0.01 8.75 -17.50
CA ASP A 50 -1.43 9.11 -17.67
C ASP A 50 -2.36 8.21 -16.83
N ALA A 51 -1.91 7.00 -16.53
CA ALA A 51 -2.65 6.04 -15.73
C ALA A 51 -1.75 5.02 -15.02
N TRP A 52 -2.29 4.38 -13.98
CA TRP A 52 -1.64 3.29 -13.26
C TRP A 52 -2.64 2.28 -12.71
N ILE A 53 -2.16 1.07 -12.42
CA ILE A 53 -2.95 -0.05 -11.91
C ILE A 53 -2.47 -0.39 -10.50
N THR A 54 -3.41 -0.64 -9.58
CA THR A 54 -3.09 -1.20 -8.26
C THR A 54 -3.85 -2.51 -8.02
N GLY A 55 -3.29 -3.36 -7.15
CA GLY A 55 -3.94 -4.59 -6.70
C GLY A 55 -4.89 -4.40 -5.51
N GLN A 56 -5.38 -3.18 -5.28
CA GLN A 56 -6.25 -2.86 -4.15
C GLN A 56 -7.60 -3.58 -4.27
N ARG A 57 -8.06 -4.20 -3.18
CA ARG A 57 -9.38 -4.85 -3.11
C ARG A 57 -10.21 -4.35 -1.93
N LYS A 58 -11.54 -4.44 -2.05
CA LYS A 58 -12.51 -4.04 -1.03
C LYS A 58 -12.40 -4.88 0.24
N ASP A 59 -12.06 -6.15 0.11
CA ASP A 59 -11.98 -7.09 1.25
C ASP A 59 -10.73 -6.93 2.13
N GLN A 60 -9.81 -6.02 1.78
CA GLN A 60 -8.52 -5.87 2.46
C GLN A 60 -8.53 -4.95 3.67
N SER A 61 -9.56 -4.13 3.84
CA SER A 61 -9.71 -3.27 5.03
C SER A 61 -11.14 -3.32 5.55
N PRO A 62 -11.35 -3.78 6.80
CA PRO A 62 -12.67 -3.71 7.42
C PRO A 62 -13.03 -2.25 7.64
N GLY A 63 -14.19 -1.81 7.17
CA GLY A 63 -14.80 -0.53 7.53
C GLY A 63 -14.26 0.75 6.87
N THR A 64 -13.09 0.74 6.21
CA THR A 64 -12.51 1.94 5.55
C THR A 64 -12.38 1.84 4.03
N ARG A 65 -12.72 0.69 3.43
CA ARG A 65 -12.53 0.40 1.98
C ARG A 65 -13.78 -0.15 1.27
N THR A 66 -14.98 0.11 1.79
CA THR A 66 -16.23 -0.29 1.11
C THR A 66 -16.39 0.35 -0.27
N GLU A 67 -15.74 1.51 -0.51
CA GLU A 67 -15.85 2.30 -1.74
C GLU A 67 -14.51 2.37 -2.51
N ILE A 68 -14.01 1.24 -3.02
CA ILE A 68 -12.95 1.24 -4.04
C ILE A 68 -13.58 1.15 -5.42
N ASP A 69 -13.42 2.19 -6.22
CA ASP A 69 -13.85 2.23 -7.61
C ASP A 69 -12.93 1.39 -8.51
N LEU A 70 -13.48 0.76 -9.55
CA LEU A 70 -12.68 0.06 -10.57
C LEU A 70 -11.77 1.01 -11.35
N CYS A 71 -12.21 2.26 -11.49
CA CYS A 71 -11.49 3.36 -12.12
C CYS A 71 -11.81 4.65 -11.37
N GLU A 72 -10.78 5.38 -10.97
CA GLU A 72 -10.90 6.64 -10.26
C GLU A 72 -9.88 7.66 -10.79
N LYS A 73 -10.16 8.95 -10.59
CA LYS A 73 -9.11 9.98 -10.75
C LYS A 73 -8.21 9.91 -9.54
N ASP A 74 -6.92 9.83 -9.76
CA ASP A 74 -5.94 9.88 -8.69
C ASP A 74 -5.80 11.30 -8.14
N ASN A 75 -5.37 11.41 -6.89
CA ASN A 75 -5.11 12.70 -6.25
C ASN A 75 -3.76 13.30 -6.66
N PHE A 76 -2.86 12.50 -7.22
CA PHE A 76 -1.63 13.00 -7.80
C PHE A 76 -1.86 13.47 -9.25
N PRO A 77 -1.18 14.54 -9.68
CA PRO A 77 -1.22 14.94 -11.07
C PRO A 77 -0.49 13.92 -11.95
N GLY A 78 -1.03 13.68 -13.14
CA GLY A 78 -0.41 12.86 -14.19
C GLY A 78 0.42 13.70 -15.15
N ALA A 79 0.96 13.06 -16.19
CA ALA A 79 1.69 13.74 -17.27
C ALA A 79 0.81 14.78 -18.01
N GLY A 80 -0.48 14.48 -18.15
CA GLY A 80 -1.50 15.36 -18.74
C GLY A 80 -2.44 16.02 -17.73
N GLU A 81 -1.93 16.42 -16.56
CA GLU A 81 -2.67 16.98 -15.39
C GLU A 81 -3.51 15.96 -14.61
N ILE A 82 -4.34 15.16 -15.29
CA ILE A 82 -5.16 14.11 -14.66
C ILE A 82 -4.42 12.78 -14.74
N LEU A 83 -4.33 12.08 -13.61
CA LEU A 83 -3.88 10.69 -13.55
C LEU A 83 -5.08 9.77 -13.26
N TYR A 84 -5.21 8.68 -14.01
CA TYR A 84 -6.24 7.68 -13.74
C TYR A 84 -5.67 6.47 -12.98
N LYS A 85 -6.38 6.04 -11.94
CA LYS A 85 -6.04 4.85 -11.16
C LYS A 85 -7.07 3.75 -11.42
N TYR A 86 -6.60 2.56 -11.76
CA TYR A 86 -7.43 1.39 -12.00
C TYR A 86 -7.19 0.33 -10.93
N ASN A 87 -8.27 -0.28 -10.45
CA ASN A 87 -8.25 -1.35 -9.45
C ASN A 87 -8.97 -2.60 -10.00
N PRO A 88 -8.38 -3.37 -10.95
CA PRO A 88 -9.07 -4.48 -11.60
C PRO A 88 -9.54 -5.58 -10.64
N LEU A 89 -8.83 -5.71 -9.50
CA LEU A 89 -9.13 -6.68 -8.45
C LEU A 89 -10.07 -6.12 -7.36
N ALA A 90 -10.66 -4.93 -7.54
CA ALA A 90 -11.45 -4.26 -6.50
C ALA A 90 -12.53 -5.16 -5.89
N ASN A 91 -13.20 -5.95 -6.73
CA ASN A 91 -14.30 -6.83 -6.34
C ASN A 91 -13.86 -8.29 -6.11
N TRP A 92 -12.56 -8.58 -6.15
CA TRP A 92 -12.05 -9.91 -5.84
C TRP A 92 -11.89 -10.08 -4.34
N THR A 93 -12.23 -11.27 -3.86
CA THR A 93 -11.88 -11.74 -2.52
C THR A 93 -10.46 -12.29 -2.49
N SER A 94 -9.86 -12.35 -1.30
CA SER A 94 -8.57 -12.97 -1.04
C SER A 94 -8.56 -14.44 -1.48
N ALA A 95 -9.68 -15.14 -1.27
CA ALA A 95 -9.86 -16.51 -1.74
C ALA A 95 -9.76 -16.63 -3.27
N GLN A 96 -10.40 -15.72 -4.03
CA GLN A 96 -10.32 -15.70 -5.50
C GLN A 96 -8.91 -15.37 -5.99
N VAL A 97 -8.19 -14.46 -5.32
CA VAL A 97 -6.78 -14.17 -5.64
C VAL A 97 -5.92 -15.43 -5.45
N TRP A 98 -6.08 -16.13 -4.33
CA TRP A 98 -5.33 -17.35 -4.05
C TRP A 98 -5.71 -18.52 -4.97
N GLU A 99 -6.98 -18.65 -5.33
CA GLU A 99 -7.45 -19.61 -6.32
C GLU A 99 -6.76 -19.38 -7.66
N TYR A 100 -6.72 -18.13 -8.14
CA TYR A 100 -6.03 -17.77 -9.37
C TYR A 100 -4.53 -18.07 -9.31
N ILE A 101 -3.85 -17.69 -8.22
CA ILE A 101 -2.42 -17.99 -8.01
C ILE A 101 -2.15 -19.49 -8.14
N LYS A 102 -3.01 -20.34 -7.55
CA LYS A 102 -2.86 -21.80 -7.57
C LYS A 102 -3.19 -22.42 -8.93
N ILE A 103 -4.26 -21.98 -9.58
CA ILE A 103 -4.69 -22.54 -10.88
C ILE A 103 -3.66 -22.26 -11.97
N PHE A 104 -3.01 -21.10 -11.92
CA PHE A 104 -2.10 -20.64 -12.97
C PHE A 104 -0.62 -20.67 -12.56
N ASP A 105 -0.29 -21.34 -11.45
CA ASP A 105 1.08 -21.47 -10.92
C ASP A 105 1.84 -20.13 -10.88
N VAL A 106 1.15 -19.07 -10.43
CA VAL A 106 1.74 -17.73 -10.35
C VAL A 106 2.76 -17.71 -9.20
N PRO A 107 4.01 -17.27 -9.44
CA PRO A 107 5.00 -17.16 -8.37
C PRO A 107 4.53 -16.13 -7.33
N PHE A 108 4.60 -16.48 -6.06
CA PHE A 108 4.20 -15.65 -4.93
C PHE A 108 5.32 -15.54 -3.88
N ASN A 109 5.19 -14.61 -2.94
CA ASN A 109 6.19 -14.40 -1.89
C ASN A 109 6.15 -15.53 -0.85
N GLU A 110 7.30 -16.15 -0.56
CA GLU A 110 7.42 -17.27 0.40
C GLU A 110 6.92 -16.95 1.81
N LEU A 111 6.90 -15.67 2.21
CA LEU A 111 6.33 -15.23 3.50
C LEU A 111 4.85 -15.63 3.65
N HIS A 112 4.13 -15.84 2.56
CA HIS A 112 2.76 -16.36 2.63
C HIS A 112 2.69 -17.77 3.24
N ASN A 113 3.75 -18.57 3.13
CA ASN A 113 3.86 -19.87 3.81
C ASN A 113 4.19 -19.73 5.32
N GLN A 114 4.48 -18.52 5.78
CA GLN A 114 4.88 -18.20 7.15
C GLN A 114 3.81 -17.39 7.90
N GLY A 115 2.57 -17.36 7.39
CA GLY A 115 1.44 -16.67 8.03
C GLY A 115 1.31 -15.18 7.69
N TYR A 116 2.10 -14.66 6.74
CA TYR A 116 1.93 -13.30 6.25
C TYR A 116 0.82 -13.26 5.20
N ILE A 117 -0.28 -12.57 5.46
CA ILE A 117 -1.35 -12.36 4.46
C ILE A 117 -1.17 -11.01 3.76
N SER A 118 -1.02 -9.92 4.53
CA SER A 118 -0.71 -8.59 4.00
C SER A 118 0.78 -8.28 4.19
N ILE A 119 1.51 -8.01 3.10
CA ILE A 119 2.96 -7.77 3.13
C ILE A 119 3.26 -6.29 2.86
N GLY A 120 4.14 -5.69 3.68
CA GLY A 120 4.71 -4.36 3.47
C GLY A 120 6.21 -4.36 3.76
N CYS A 121 6.73 -3.22 4.25
CA CYS A 121 8.10 -3.17 4.75
C CYS A 121 8.25 -4.08 5.98
N GLU A 122 9.41 -4.73 6.10
CA GLU A 122 9.74 -5.66 7.19
C GLU A 122 9.40 -5.11 8.59
N PRO A 123 9.83 -3.91 9.02
CA PRO A 123 9.60 -3.48 10.40
C PRO A 123 8.15 -3.06 10.65
N CYS A 124 7.33 -2.97 9.60
CA CYS A 124 5.93 -2.57 9.66
C CYS A 124 4.97 -3.71 9.26
N THR A 125 5.47 -4.95 9.16
CA THR A 125 4.67 -6.14 8.81
C THR A 125 4.95 -7.32 9.76
N ARG A 126 3.90 -7.96 10.27
CA ARG A 126 3.98 -9.21 11.05
C ARG A 126 2.97 -10.25 10.50
N PRO A 127 3.20 -11.56 10.72
CA PRO A 127 2.21 -12.57 10.38
C PRO A 127 0.95 -12.41 11.24
N VAL A 128 -0.16 -12.97 10.76
CA VAL A 128 -1.44 -12.98 11.48
C VAL A 128 -1.78 -14.39 11.94
N LEU A 129 -2.53 -14.50 13.04
CA LEU A 129 -3.02 -15.78 13.54
C LEU A 129 -4.18 -16.29 12.68
N PRO A 130 -4.54 -17.59 12.79
CA PRO A 130 -5.76 -18.11 12.17
C PRO A 130 -6.98 -17.25 12.52
N ASN A 131 -7.77 -16.89 11.51
CA ASN A 131 -8.97 -16.06 11.60
C ASN A 131 -8.74 -14.58 11.99
N GLN A 132 -7.49 -14.11 12.15
CA GLN A 132 -7.22 -12.68 12.24
C GLN A 132 -7.31 -12.02 10.86
N HIS A 133 -7.80 -10.78 10.84
CA HIS A 133 -7.95 -10.05 9.60
C HIS A 133 -6.58 -9.66 9.03
N GLU A 134 -6.42 -9.72 7.69
CA GLU A 134 -5.11 -9.48 7.03
C GLU A 134 -4.47 -8.13 7.39
N ARG A 135 -5.32 -7.13 7.69
CA ARG A 135 -4.90 -5.77 8.07
C ARG A 135 -4.28 -5.68 9.46
N GLU A 136 -4.55 -6.63 10.35
CA GLU A 136 -4.00 -6.66 11.71
C GLU A 136 -2.48 -6.93 11.74
N GLY A 137 -1.93 -7.48 10.66
CA GLY A 137 -0.49 -7.66 10.49
C GLY A 137 0.26 -6.38 10.09
N ARG A 138 -0.45 -5.27 9.86
CA ARG A 138 0.11 -4.00 9.36
C ARG A 138 -0.03 -2.90 10.41
N TRP A 139 1.05 -2.19 10.69
CA TRP A 139 1.07 -1.08 11.65
C TRP A 139 0.33 -1.43 12.95
N TRP A 140 0.64 -2.62 13.48
CA TRP A 140 -0.14 -3.25 14.56
C TRP A 140 -0.10 -2.45 15.88
N TRP A 141 0.87 -1.55 16.02
CA TRP A 141 0.99 -0.64 17.16
C TRP A 141 0.08 0.60 17.04
N GLU A 142 -0.40 0.93 15.83
CA GLU A 142 -1.30 2.05 15.60
C GLU A 142 -2.77 1.65 15.86
N GLY A 143 -3.55 2.60 16.39
CA GLY A 143 -4.99 2.43 16.60
C GLY A 143 -5.75 2.12 15.31
N GLY A 144 -6.92 1.47 15.43
CA GLY A 144 -7.70 0.92 14.31
C GLY A 144 -8.00 1.91 13.18
N ASP A 145 -8.20 3.19 13.49
CA ASP A 145 -8.61 4.24 12.54
C ASP A 145 -7.45 4.78 11.67
N HIS A 146 -6.20 4.35 11.92
CA HIS A 146 -5.01 4.90 11.27
C HIS A 146 -4.24 3.90 10.41
N LYS A 147 -4.78 2.71 10.20
CA LYS A 147 -4.09 1.63 9.48
C LYS A 147 -4.12 1.75 7.97
N GLU A 148 -4.42 2.91 7.40
CA GLU A 148 -4.40 3.09 5.95
C GLU A 148 -3.11 3.68 5.42
N CYS A 149 -2.70 3.11 4.29
CA CYS A 149 -1.48 3.50 3.60
C CYS A 149 -1.67 4.89 2.98
N GLY A 150 -0.74 5.81 3.19
CA GLY A 150 -0.74 7.11 2.48
C GLY A 150 -0.78 7.02 0.94
N LEU A 151 -0.56 5.84 0.34
CA LEU A 151 -0.75 5.56 -1.09
C LEU A 151 -2.19 5.73 -1.56
N HIS A 152 -3.15 5.56 -0.63
CA HIS A 152 -4.58 5.52 -0.93
C HIS A 152 -5.31 6.51 -0.03
N ALA A 153 -4.66 7.61 0.35
CA ALA A 153 -5.25 8.62 1.22
C ALA A 153 -6.56 9.21 0.67
N GLY A 154 -6.76 9.17 -0.66
CA GLY A 154 -8.02 9.54 -1.31
C GLY A 154 -9.22 8.69 -0.88
N ASN A 155 -8.99 7.48 -0.41
CA ASN A 155 -10.04 6.57 0.03
C ASN A 155 -10.49 6.86 1.48
N ILE A 156 -9.75 7.69 2.23
CA ILE A 156 -10.03 8.06 3.63
C ILE A 156 -10.87 9.33 3.71
N ILE A 157 -10.71 10.24 2.73
CA ILE A 157 -11.55 11.43 2.62
C ILE A 157 -12.82 10.98 1.93
N GLY A 158 -13.77 10.48 2.73
CA GLY A 158 -15.14 10.26 2.28
C GLY A 158 -15.59 11.48 1.49
N LYS A 159 -16.06 11.26 0.26
CA LYS A 159 -16.67 12.28 -0.57
C LYS A 159 -17.82 12.90 0.24
N GLY A 160 -17.55 14.04 0.86
CA GLY A 160 -18.53 15.00 1.35
C GLY A 160 -18.80 16.04 0.28
#